data_AF-A0A100VWR7-F1
#
_entry.id   AF-A0A100VWR7-F1
#
_cell.length_a   1.000
_cell.length_b   1.000
_cell.length_c   1.000
_cell.angle_alpha   90.00
_cell.angle_beta   90.00
_cell.angle_gamma   90.00
#
_symmetry.space_group_name_H-M   'P 1'
#
loop_
_entity.id
_entity.type
_entity.pdbx_description
1 polymer ?
#
loop_
_entity_poly.entity_id
_entity_poly.type
_entity_poly.pdbx_seq_one_letter_code
_entity_poly.pdbx_strand_id
1 'polypeptide(L)' 'MSGADKARNKVDRVRGKVKETFGRATGDPQLEAQGRADQRASHLKDAAEKVKDAFRPRRRRQL' A
#
# COMPACT_ATOMS: atom_id res chain seq x y z
N MET A 1 -2.76 -7.46 -14.69
CA MET A 1 -1.85 -6.71 -13.81
C MET A 1 -0.45 -7.25 -14.04
N SER A 2 0.48 -6.40 -14.45
CA SER A 2 1.82 -6.80 -14.90
C SER A 2 2.74 -7.07 -13.71
N GLY A 3 3.78 -7.89 -13.85
CA GLY A 3 4.70 -8.23 -12.77
C GLY A 3 5.40 -7.01 -12.14
N ALA A 4 5.55 -5.94 -12.90
CA ALA A 4 6.09 -4.66 -12.45
C ALA A 4 5.23 -3.96 -11.38
N ASP A 5 3.89 -4.08 -11.45
CA ASP A 5 2.97 -3.45 -10.49
C ASP A 5 3.06 -4.12 -9.12
N LYS A 6 3.15 -5.46 -9.11
CA LYS A 6 3.35 -6.25 -7.88
C LYS A 6 4.71 -5.96 -7.24
N ALA A 7 5.74 -5.76 -8.06
CA ALA A 7 7.07 -5.40 -7.58
C ALA A 7 7.06 -4.01 -6.92
N ARG A 8 6.47 -2.99 -7.57
CA ARG A 8 6.34 -1.64 -7.01
C ARG A 8 5.59 -1.62 -5.69
N ASN A 9 4.44 -2.28 -5.59
CA ASN A 9 3.69 -2.35 -4.33
C ASN A 9 4.48 -3.01 -3.19
N LYS A 10 5.30 -4.03 -3.50
CA LYS A 10 6.21 -4.63 -2.51
C LYS A 10 7.32 -3.67 -2.11
N VAL A 11 7.91 -2.96 -3.06
CA VAL A 11 8.97 -1.96 -2.81
C VAL A 11 8.46 -0.84 -1.92
N ASP A 12 7.26 -0.31 -2.17
CA ASP A 12 6.68 0.76 -1.36
C ASP A 12 6.37 0.28 0.08
N ARG A 13 5.87 -0.96 0.25
CA ARG A 13 5.72 -1.57 1.58
C ARG A 13 7.05 -1.73 2.31
N VAL A 14 8.09 -2.17 1.62
CA VAL A 14 9.44 -2.31 2.19
C VAL A 14 9.96 -0.95 2.60
N ARG A 15 9.83 0.07 1.75
CA ARG A 15 10.26 1.45 2.04
C ARG A 15 9.55 2.03 3.27
N GLY A 16 8.24 1.82 3.41
CA GLY A 16 7.48 2.25 4.58
C GLY A 16 7.94 1.57 5.87
N LYS A 17 8.18 0.24 5.83
CA LYS A 17 8.76 -0.51 6.96
C LYS A 17 10.15 -0.01 7.32
N VAL A 18 11.00 0.24 6.32
CA VAL A 18 12.35 0.77 6.54
C VAL A 18 12.28 2.09 7.27
N LYS A 19 11.47 3.06 6.81
CA LYS A 19 11.27 4.35 7.50
C LYS A 19 10.81 4.17 8.95
N GLU A 20 9.87 3.26 9.20
CA GLU A 20 9.38 2.97 10.56
C GLU A 20 10.49 2.42 11.46
N THR A 21 11.23 1.41 10.98
CA THR A 21 12.33 0.81 11.72
C THR A 21 13.49 1.77 11.93
N PHE A 22 13.80 2.59 10.93
CA PHE A 22 14.88 3.58 11.01
C PHE A 22 14.49 4.68 11.99
N GLY A 23 13.27 5.21 11.89
CA GLY A 23 12.74 6.21 12.84
C GLY A 23 12.73 5.70 14.28
N ARG A 24 12.34 4.43 14.53
CA ARG A 24 12.48 3.82 15.86
C ARG A 24 13.94 3.70 16.32
N ALA A 25 14.83 3.30 15.42
CA ALA A 25 16.24 3.09 15.75
C ALA A 25 16.98 4.41 16.04
N THR A 26 16.67 5.48 15.31
CA THR A 26 17.25 6.81 15.53
C THR A 26 16.46 7.67 16.52
N GLY A 27 15.33 7.19 17.03
CA GLY A 27 14.46 7.96 17.93
C GLY A 27 13.76 9.15 17.25
N ASP A 28 13.54 9.08 15.94
CA ASP A 28 12.87 10.11 15.14
C ASP A 28 11.37 9.77 14.99
N PRO A 29 10.49 10.46 15.74
CA PRO A 29 9.04 10.21 15.70
C PRO A 29 8.40 10.60 14.36
N GLN A 30 9.03 11.49 13.58
CA GLN A 30 8.53 11.89 12.27
C GLN A 30 8.71 10.77 11.25
N LEU A 31 9.88 10.13 11.23
CA LEU A 31 10.15 8.98 10.35
C LEU A 31 9.27 7.78 10.72
N GLU A 32 9.07 7.52 12.01
CA GLU A 32 8.17 6.49 12.49
C GLU A 32 6.71 6.75 12.07
N ALA A 33 6.23 7.98 12.29
CA ALA A 33 4.88 8.38 11.92
C ALA A 33 4.65 8.28 10.40
N GLN A 34 5.62 8.70 9.57
CA GLN A 34 5.53 8.57 8.12
C GLN A 34 5.44 7.11 7.68
N GLY A 35 6.30 6.24 8.22
CA GLY A 35 6.29 4.80 7.90
C GLY A 35 4.94 4.15 8.22
N ARG A 36 4.36 4.47 9.39
CA ARG A 36 3.02 3.98 9.79
C ARG A 36 1.89 4.59 8.94
N ALA A 37 1.98 5.87 8.59
CA ALA A 37 0.99 6.54 7.76
C ALA A 37 0.96 5.96 6.33
N ASP A 38 2.13 5.73 5.72
CA ASP A 38 2.27 5.13 4.39
C ASP A 38 1.65 3.71 4.36
N GLN A 39 1.85 2.91 5.41
CA GLN A 39 1.22 1.58 5.54
C GLN A 39 -0.30 1.67 5.64
N ARG A 40 -0.83 2.56 6.48
CA ARG A 40 -2.28 2.76 6.65
C ARG A 40 -2.96 3.22 5.36
N ALA A 41 -2.36 4.20 4.67
CA ALA A 41 -2.88 4.69 3.40
C ALA A 41 -2.91 3.59 2.33
N SER A 42 -1.89 2.74 2.30
CA SER A 42 -1.84 1.59 1.38
C SER A 42 -2.94 0.58 1.67
N HIS A 43 -3.16 0.23 2.95
CA HIS A 43 -4.26 -0.65 3.35
C HIS A 43 -5.64 -0.07 3.01
N LEU A 44 -5.81 1.24 3.20
CA LEU A 44 -7.04 1.94 2.85
C LEU A 44 -7.30 1.91 1.35
N LYS A 45 -6.27 2.14 0.52
CA LYS A 45 -6.36 2.03 -0.94
C LYS A 45 -6.71 0.62 -1.39
N ASP A 46 -6.04 -0.40 -0.86
CA ASP A 46 -6.34 -1.81 -1.17
C ASP A 46 -7.79 -2.18 -0.80
N ALA A 47 -8.26 -1.71 0.35
CA ALA A 47 -9.63 -1.94 0.79
C ALA A 47 -10.65 -1.20 -0.10
N ALA A 48 -10.38 0.06 -0.43
CA ALA A 48 -11.22 0.86 -1.32
C ALA A 48 -11.28 0.27 -2.73
N GLU A 49 -10.16 -0.23 -3.27
CA GLU A 49 -10.14 -0.94 -4.55
C GLU A 49 -10.94 -2.23 -4.49
N LYS A 50 -10.80 -3.04 -3.44
CA LYS A 50 -11.61 -4.26 -3.28
C LYS A 50 -13.11 -3.97 -3.20
N VAL A 51 -13.49 -2.95 -2.43
CA VAL A 51 -14.88 -2.49 -2.34
C VAL A 51 -15.34 -2.05 -3.73
N LYS A 52 -14.57 -1.19 -4.40
CA LYS A 52 -14.89 -0.72 -5.76
C LYS A 52 -15.01 -1.85 -6.77
N ASP A 53 -14.14 -2.86 -6.72
CA ASP A 53 -14.21 -4.05 -7.59
C ASP A 53 -15.41 -4.95 -7.28
N ALA A 54 -15.80 -5.06 -6.00
CA ALA A 54 -17.00 -5.81 -5.60
C ALA A 54 -18.29 -5.12 -6.05
N PHE A 55 -18.32 -3.78 -6.02
CA PHE A 55 -19.45 -2.97 -6.50
C PHE A 55 -19.34 -2.63 -7.99
N ARG A 56 -18.22 -2.92 -8.65
CA ARG A 56 -18.10 -2.77 -10.10
C ARG A 56 -18.96 -3.87 -10.71
N PRO A 57 -20.05 -3.54 -11.43
CA PRO A 57 -20.81 -4.56 -12.12
C PRO A 57 -19.83 -5.29 -13.05
N ARG A 58 -19.79 -6.62 -12.95
CA ARG A 58 -19.16 -7.48 -13.95
C ARG A 58 -19.88 -7.24 -15.28
N ARG A 59 -19.56 -6.17 -16.00
CA ARG A 59 -19.90 -6.07 -17.42
C ARG A 59 -19.09 -7.17 -18.09
N ARG A 60 -19.79 -8.29 -18.30
CA ARG A 60 -19.46 -9.36 -19.23
C ARG A 60 -18.67 -8.77 -20.40
N ARG A 61 -17.41 -9.16 -20.51
CA ARG A 61 -16.65 -9.04 -21.75
C ARG A 61 -16.31 -10.45 -22.17
N GLN A 62 -17.26 -11.05 -22.90
CA GLN A 62 -17.10 -12.17 -23.82
C GLN A 62 -18.39 -12.24 -24.63
N LEU A 63 -18.44 -11.43 -25.69
CA LEU A 63 -18.86 -11.80 -27.04
C LEU A 63 -17.77 -11.26 -27.97
#